data_AF-A0A5K1HA77-F1
#
_entry.id   AF-A0A5K1HA77-F1
#
_cell.length_a   1.000
_cell.length_b   1.000
_cell.length_c   1.000
_cell.angle_alpha   90.00
_cell.angle_beta   90.00
_cell.angle_gamma   90.00
#
_symmetry.space_group_name_H-M   'P 1'
#
loop_
_entity.id
_entity.type
_entity.pdbx_description
1 polymer ?
#
loop_
_entity_poly.entity_id
_entity_poly.type
_entity_poly.pdbx_seq_one_letter_code
_entity_poly.pdbx_strand_id
1 'polypeptide(L)' 'GESFYNPYIPGVLEKLHEKGLIEESEGARVIFIEGQNIPLIVVKRDGGYNYASTDLSAL' A
#
# COMPACT_ATOMS: atom_id res chain seq x y z
N GLY A 1 -2.64 -1.67 18.49
CA GLY A 1 -3.85 -1.69 17.63
C GLY A 1 -3.47 -1.10 16.30
N GLU A 2 -3.99 -1.64 15.20
CA GLU A 2 -3.56 -1.29 13.83
C GLU A 2 -3.67 0.20 13.51
N SER A 3 -4.64 0.90 14.10
CA SER A 3 -4.78 2.36 13.99
C SER A 3 -3.56 3.17 14.46
N PHE A 4 -2.66 2.58 15.26
CA PHE A 4 -1.40 3.21 15.67
C PHE A 4 -0.51 3.51 14.47
N TYR A 5 -0.57 2.70 13.41
CA TYR A 5 0.28 2.82 12.24
C TYR A 5 -0.27 3.76 11.16
N ASN A 6 -1.58 4.09 11.23
CA ASN A 6 -2.25 4.94 10.24
C ASN A 6 -1.51 6.25 9.89
N PRO A 7 -0.91 6.99 10.86
CA PRO A 7 -0.19 8.21 10.53
C PRO A 7 1.09 8.00 9.71
N TYR A 8 1.68 6.80 9.76
CA TYR A 8 2.94 6.47 9.07
C TYR A 8 2.72 5.92 7.66
N ILE A 9 1.53 5.37 7.38
CA ILE A 9 1.16 4.79 6.09
C ILE A 9 1.47 5.73 4.91
N PRO A 10 1.09 7.02 4.93
CA PRO A 10 1.37 7.93 3.80
C PRO A 10 2.86 8.01 3.45
N GLY A 11 3.73 8.12 4.45
CA GLY A 11 5.18 8.26 4.24
C GLY A 11 5.84 6.97 3.75
N VAL A 12 5.32 5.81 4.13
CA VAL A 12 5.78 4.51 3.60
C VAL A 12 5.37 4.37 2.14
N LEU A 13 4.12 4.71 1.80
CA LEU A 13 3.63 4.64 0.43
C LEU A 13 4.38 5.59 -0.50
N GLU A 14 4.69 6.80 -0.05
CA GLU A 14 5.48 7.76 -0.83
C GLU A 14 6.86 7.19 -1.19
N LYS A 15 7.59 6.63 -0.21
CA LYS A 15 8.90 5.99 -0.46
C LYS A 15 8.83 4.80 -1.41
N LEU A 16 7.76 4.00 -1.34
CA LEU A 16 7.56 2.87 -2.25
C LEU A 16 7.20 3.35 -3.67
N HIS A 17 6.43 4.43 -3.77
CA HIS A 17 6.11 5.06 -5.04
C HIS A 17 7.35 5.67 -5.71
N GLU A 18 8.20 6.39 -4.95
CA GLU A 18 9.48 6.93 -5.44
C GLU A 18 10.43 5.82 -5.95
N LYS A 19 10.35 4.62 -5.38
CA LYS A 19 11.09 3.43 -5.84
C LYS A 19 10.47 2.75 -7.06
N GLY A 20 9.35 3.25 -7.58
CA GLY A 20 8.63 2.65 -8.71
C GLY A 20 7.94 1.33 -8.38
N LEU A 21 7.70 1.04 -7.09
CA LEU A 21 7.10 -0.22 -6.64
C LEU A 21 5.57 -0.16 -6.54
N ILE A 22 4.99 1.04 -6.59
CA ILE A 22 3.54 1.25 -6.55
C ILE A 22 3.05 1.70 -7.92
N GLU A 23 2.04 1.01 -8.40
CA GLU A 23 1.33 1.33 -9.64
C GLU A 23 -0.13 1.74 -9.35
N GLU A 24 -0.68 2.60 -10.20
CA GLU A 24 -2.11 2.86 -10.22
C GLU A 24 -2.83 1.83 -11.10
N SER A 25 -3.80 1.13 -10.53
CA SER A 25 -4.62 0.14 -11.23
C SER A 25 -6.08 0.34 -10.88
N GLU A 26 -6.89 0.66 -11.89
CA GLU A 26 -8.34 0.86 -11.76
C GLU A 26 -8.74 1.84 -10.64
N GLY A 27 -7.97 2.91 -10.44
CA GLY A 27 -8.21 3.91 -9.39
C GLY A 27 -7.78 3.48 -7.98
N ALA A 28 -7.17 2.31 -7.83
CA ALA A 28 -6.49 1.88 -6.60
C ALA A 28 -4.96 1.99 -6.78
N ARG A 29 -4.21 2.02 -5.67
CA ARG A 29 -2.75 1.87 -5.70
C ARG A 29 -2.38 0.45 -5.28
N VAL A 30 -1.54 -0.20 -6.08
CA VAL A 30 -1.20 -1.62 -5.92
C VAL A 30 0.31 -1.87 -6.01
N ILE A 31 0.77 -2.97 -5.42
CA ILE A 31 2.13 -3.49 -5.55
C ILE A 31 2.05 -4.87 -6.20
N PHE A 32 2.75 -5.06 -7.32
CA PHE A 32 2.90 -6.37 -7.93
C PHE A 32 4.05 -7.12 -7.26
N ILE A 33 3.76 -8.32 -6.76
CA ILE A 33 4.74 -9.18 -6.12
C ILE A 33 5.05 -10.31 -7.10
N GLU A 34 6.33 -10.50 -7.40
CA GLU A 34 6.77 -11.58 -8.27
C GLU A 34 6.30 -12.94 -7.73
N GLY A 35 5.71 -13.77 -8.60
CA GLY A 35 5.15 -15.07 -8.22
C GLY A 35 3.75 -15.01 -7.59
N GLN A 36 3.13 -13.83 -7.47
CA GLN A 36 1.73 -13.68 -7.05
C GLN A 36 0.85 -13.22 -8.22
N ASN A 37 -0.27 -13.91 -8.43
CA ASN A 37 -1.23 -13.54 -9.48
C ASN A 37 -2.14 -12.36 -9.08
N ILE A 38 -2.22 -12.06 -7.78
CA ILE A 38 -3.10 -11.01 -7.26
C ILE A 38 -2.19 -9.92 -6.67
N PRO A 39 -2.25 -8.69 -7.20
CA PRO A 39 -1.45 -7.60 -6.67
C PRO A 39 -1.97 -7.16 -5.29
N LEU A 40 -1.05 -6.67 -4.47
CA LEU A 40 -1.36 -6.17 -3.14
C LEU A 40 -1.95 -4.76 -3.24
N ILE A 41 -3.23 -4.60 -2.94
CA ILE A 41 -3.86 -3.26 -2.88
C ILE A 41 -3.37 -2.55 -1.63
N VAL A 42 -2.67 -1.43 -1.78
CA VAL A 42 -2.16 -0.61 -0.67
C VAL A 42 -2.93 0.68 -0.44
N VAL A 43 -3.72 1.12 -1.42
CA VAL A 43 -4.76 2.15 -1.25
C VAL A 43 -5.96 1.76 -2.10
N LYS A 44 -7.15 1.70 -1.50
CA LYS A 44 -8.40 1.43 -2.20
C LYS A 44 -8.82 2.64 -3.06
N ARG A 45 -9.78 2.40 -3.96
CA ARG A 45 -10.39 3.45 -4.81
C ARG A 45 -11.03 4.60 -4.01
N ASP A 46 -11.53 4.31 -2.82
CA ASP A 46 -12.13 5.28 -1.91
C ASP A 46 -11.10 6.05 -1.07
N GLY A 47 -9.80 5.82 -1.30
CA GLY A 47 -8.70 6.43 -0.54
C GLY A 47 -8.41 5.75 0.80
N GLY A 48 -9.18 4.72 1.18
CA GLY A 48 -8.93 3.97 2.42
C GLY A 48 -7.73 3.03 2.31
N TYR A 49 -7.00 2.88 3.42
CA TYR A 49 -5.90 1.92 3.55
C TYR A 49 -6.43 0.51 3.86
N ASN A 50 -5.72 -0.53 3.43
CA ASN A 50 -6.04 -1.90 3.81
C ASN A 50 -5.09 -2.40 4.92
N TYR A 51 -5.31 -3.64 5.37
CA TYR A 51 -4.45 -4.31 6.34
C TYR A 51 -2.98 -4.39 5.90
N ALA A 52 -2.73 -4.63 4.62
CA ALA A 52 -1.37 -4.67 4.09
C ALA A 52 -0.65 -3.32 4.16
N SER A 53 -1.37 -2.19 4.07
CA SER A 53 -0.82 -0.86 4.32
C SER A 53 -0.32 -0.73 5.76
N THR A 54 -1.06 -1.29 6.71
CA THR A 54 -0.69 -1.32 8.13
C THR A 54 0.49 -2.27 8.38
N ASP A 55 0.47 -3.47 7.81
CA ASP A 55 1.57 -4.45 7.95
C ASP A 55 2.87 -3.91 7.35
N LEU A 56 2.82 -3.26 6.17
CA LEU A 56 3.98 -2.61 5.57
C LEU A 56 4.53 -1.45 6.43
N SER A 57 3.68 -0.81 7.23
CA SER A 57 4.08 0.30 8.11
C SER A 57 4.58 -0.17 9.49
N ALA A 58 4.36 -1.44 9.83
CA ALA A 58 4.80 -2.05 11.08
C ALA A 58 6.17 -2.75 10.96
N LEU A 59 6.75 -2.80 9.75
CA LEU A 59 8.10 -3.30 9.43
C LEU A 59 9.14 -2.18 9.43
#